data_AF-Q38RA5-F1
#
_entry.id   AF-Q38RA5-F1
#
_cell.length_a   1.000
_cell.length_b   1.000
_cell.length_c   1.000
_cell.angle_alpha   90.00
_cell.angle_beta   90.00
_cell.angle_gamma   90.00
#
_symmetry.space_group_name_H-M   'P 1'
#
loop_
_entity.id
_entity.type
_entity.pdbx_description
1 polymer ?
#
loop_
_entity_poly.entity_id
_entity_poly.type
_entity_poly.pdbx_seq_one_letter_code
_entity_poly.pdbx_strand_id
1 'polypeptide(L)'
;FTGQSVEAVMSLRALKYPMVVHVYHPYRQPDGMNQCQAVNGHCSHLCLPAPRINSKSPLLSCACPDGLKLLSDGLMCVEKDSIHSIDGDEENGLTSESTDPGLVAGIVIGVTSLGLLLLALVAVLCYR
;
A
#
# COMPACT_ATOMS: atom_id res chain seq x y z
N PHE A 1 -21.31 39.54 -2.75
CA PHE A 1 -22.25 38.82 -1.88
C PHE A 1 -22.56 39.73 -0.69
N THR A 2 -23.81 40.17 -0.53
CA THR A 2 -24.21 41.17 0.49
C THR A 2 -24.78 40.54 1.77
N GLY A 3 -24.93 39.20 1.82
CA GLY A 3 -25.38 38.46 3.00
C GLY A 3 -26.85 38.66 3.40
N GLN A 4 -27.62 39.48 2.67
CA GLN A 4 -29.02 39.81 3.01
C GLN A 4 -30.04 38.69 2.73
N SER A 5 -29.64 37.59 2.07
CA SER A 5 -30.53 36.48 1.67
C SER A 5 -30.13 35.13 2.29
N VAL A 6 -29.57 35.14 3.50
CA VAL A 6 -29.13 33.92 4.19
C VAL A 6 -30.22 33.46 5.15
N GLU A 7 -30.76 32.28 4.94
CA GLU A 7 -31.75 31.63 5.81
C GLU A 7 -31.09 30.53 6.64
N ALA A 8 -31.30 30.54 7.95
CA ALA A 8 -30.78 29.51 8.84
C ALA A 8 -31.63 28.23 8.74
N VAL A 9 -31.07 27.19 8.12
CA VAL A 9 -31.74 25.89 7.95
C VAL A 9 -31.61 25.00 9.21
N MET A 10 -30.82 25.43 10.21
CA MET A 10 -30.51 24.64 11.41
C MET A 10 -31.40 25.03 12.60
N SER A 11 -31.73 24.04 13.45
CA SER A 11 -32.46 24.27 14.71
C SER A 11 -31.73 25.28 15.62
N LEU A 12 -32.48 26.10 16.36
CA LEU A 12 -31.95 27.05 17.35
C LEU A 12 -30.97 26.43 18.36
N ARG A 13 -31.12 25.12 18.64
CA ARG A 13 -30.22 24.39 19.55
C ARG A 13 -28.83 24.18 18.92
N ALA A 14 -28.77 23.92 17.62
CA ALA A 14 -27.52 23.78 16.86
C ALA A 14 -26.80 25.12 16.67
N LEU A 15 -27.54 26.24 16.65
CA LEU A 15 -26.99 27.59 16.62
C LEU A 15 -26.22 27.96 17.89
N LYS A 16 -26.63 27.44 19.05
CA LYS A 16 -25.98 27.72 20.34
C LYS A 16 -24.68 26.95 20.53
N TYR A 17 -24.60 25.74 19.97
CA TYR A 17 -23.45 24.84 20.05
C TYR A 17 -23.19 24.17 18.69
N PRO A 18 -22.61 24.90 17.73
CA PRO A 18 -22.33 24.33 16.43
C PRO A 18 -21.25 23.25 16.56
N MET A 19 -21.53 22.05 16.03
CA MET A 19 -20.58 20.93 16.04
C MET A 19 -19.66 20.97 14.82
N VAL A 20 -20.25 21.11 13.62
CA VAL A 20 -19.54 21.10 12.34
C VAL A 20 -20.25 22.02 11.35
N VAL A 21 -19.47 22.71 10.52
CA VAL A 21 -19.97 23.54 9.42
C VAL A 21 -19.42 22.99 8.10
N HIS A 22 -20.30 22.79 7.12
CA HIS A 22 -19.92 22.38 5.77
C HIS A 22 -20.47 23.37 4.74
N VAL A 23 -19.71 23.57 3.66
CA VAL A 23 -20.17 24.34 2.50
C VAL A 23 -20.82 23.37 1.51
N TYR A 24 -22.12 23.53 1.29
CA TYR A 24 -22.85 22.76 0.29
C TYR A 24 -22.81 23.48 -1.05
N HIS A 25 -21.90 23.05 -1.94
CA HIS A 25 -21.74 23.62 -3.27
C HIS A 25 -21.11 22.57 -4.22
N PRO A 26 -21.58 22.40 -5.47
CA PRO A 26 -21.01 21.42 -6.41
C PRO A 26 -19.48 21.52 -6.60
N TYR A 27 -18.92 22.73 -6.66
CA TYR A 27 -17.44 22.92 -6.69
C TYR A 27 -16.67 22.33 -5.51
N ARG A 28 -17.33 21.99 -4.39
CA ARG A 28 -16.67 21.29 -3.25
C ARG A 28 -16.60 19.78 -3.48
N GLN A 29 -17.36 19.24 -4.42
CA GLN A 29 -17.41 17.83 -4.80
C GLN A 29 -17.28 17.74 -6.34
N PRO A 30 -16.11 18.06 -6.90
CA PRO A 30 -15.89 17.98 -8.35
C PRO A 30 -16.08 16.54 -8.84
N ASP A 31 -16.55 16.39 -10.07
CA ASP A 31 -16.70 15.08 -10.70
C ASP A 31 -15.34 14.39 -10.82
N GLY A 32 -15.30 13.11 -10.46
CA GLY A 32 -14.12 12.27 -10.52
C GLY A 32 -14.47 10.88 -11.03
N MET A 33 -13.47 10.19 -11.57
CA MET A 33 -13.64 8.80 -11.99
C MET A 33 -13.69 7.89 -10.75
N ASN A 34 -14.77 7.13 -10.59
CA ASN A 34 -14.85 6.10 -9.56
C ASN A 34 -14.15 4.82 -10.04
N GLN A 35 -12.95 4.57 -9.51
CA GLN A 35 -12.15 3.40 -9.89
C GLN A 35 -12.75 2.06 -9.44
N CYS A 36 -13.69 2.09 -8.49
CA CYS A 36 -14.42 0.91 -8.00
C CYS A 36 -15.69 0.62 -8.80
N GLN A 37 -16.04 1.45 -9.80
CA GLN A 37 -17.32 1.36 -10.50
C GLN A 37 -17.51 0.01 -11.22
N ALA A 38 -16.44 -0.55 -11.77
CA ALA A 38 -16.47 -1.86 -12.41
C ALA A 38 -16.32 -2.97 -11.36
N VAL A 39 -17.40 -3.72 -11.11
CA VAL A 39 -17.42 -4.92 -10.25
C VAL A 39 -16.75 -4.69 -8.89
N ASN A 40 -16.97 -3.53 -8.27
CA ASN A 40 -16.35 -3.16 -6.98
C ASN A 40 -14.81 -3.23 -6.99
N GLY A 41 -14.17 -2.95 -8.13
CA GLY A 41 -12.72 -3.12 -8.27
C GLY A 41 -12.23 -4.56 -8.12
N HIS A 42 -13.12 -5.54 -8.29
CA HIS A 42 -12.94 -6.97 -7.99
C HIS A 42 -12.73 -7.28 -6.49
N CYS A 43 -12.99 -6.33 -5.61
CA CYS A 43 -12.93 -6.56 -4.17
C CYS A 43 -14.17 -7.34 -3.69
N SER A 44 -13.93 -8.34 -2.85
CA SER A 44 -15.00 -9.10 -2.21
C SER A 44 -15.90 -8.26 -1.28
N HIS A 45 -15.32 -7.28 -0.59
CA HIS A 45 -16.02 -6.46 0.40
C HIS A 45 -15.85 -4.96 0.14
N LEU A 46 -14.75 -4.34 0.60
CA LEU A 46 -14.55 -2.89 0.48
C LEU A 46 -13.54 -2.57 -0.62
N CYS A 47 -13.92 -1.69 -1.54
CA CYS A 47 -13.01 -1.09 -2.52
C CYS A 47 -12.74 0.37 -2.14
N LEU A 48 -11.47 0.69 -1.88
CA LEU A 48 -11.05 2.01 -1.39
C LEU A 48 -10.04 2.65 -2.37
N PRO A 49 -10.08 3.97 -2.57
CA PRO A 49 -9.08 4.66 -3.37
C PRO A 49 -7.71 4.60 -2.68
N ALA A 50 -6.67 4.24 -3.45
CA ALA A 50 -5.31 4.14 -2.95
C ALA A 50 -4.51 5.43 -3.19
N PRO A 51 -3.58 5.81 -2.29
CA PRO A 51 -2.72 6.97 -2.48
C PRO A 51 -1.81 6.83 -3.71
N ARG A 52 -1.80 7.85 -4.57
CA ARG A 52 -0.88 7.92 -5.73
C ARG A 52 0.45 8.54 -5.32
N ILE A 53 1.38 7.71 -4.85
CA ILE A 53 2.74 8.14 -4.45
C ILE A 53 3.63 8.35 -5.67
N ASN A 54 3.51 7.47 -6.68
CA ASN A 54 4.22 7.57 -7.94
C ASN A 54 3.34 7.09 -9.11
N SER A 55 3.87 7.14 -10.33
CA SER A 55 3.14 6.75 -11.54
C SER A 55 2.72 5.27 -11.57
N LYS A 56 3.39 4.41 -10.80
CA LYS A 56 3.12 2.97 -10.68
C LYS A 56 2.24 2.62 -9.49
N SER A 57 1.87 3.59 -8.64
CA SER A 57 0.98 3.33 -7.51
C SER A 57 -0.38 2.85 -7.99
N PRO A 58 -0.95 1.81 -7.35
CA PRO A 58 -2.31 1.38 -7.65
C PRO A 58 -3.29 2.53 -7.36
N LEU A 59 -4.42 2.52 -8.08
CA LEU A 59 -5.48 3.53 -7.93
C LEU A 59 -6.52 3.14 -6.88
N LEU A 60 -6.56 1.85 -6.54
CA LEU A 60 -7.49 1.26 -5.58
C LEU A 60 -6.79 0.20 -4.75
N SER A 61 -7.36 -0.11 -3.59
CA SER A 61 -6.97 -1.22 -2.72
C SER A 61 -8.21 -1.83 -2.08
N CYS A 62 -8.27 -3.16 -1.98
CA CYS A 62 -9.34 -3.83 -1.26
C CYS A 62 -9.07 -3.83 0.26
N ALA A 63 -10.15 -3.80 1.05
CA ALA A 63 -10.10 -3.91 2.50
C ALA A 63 -11.20 -4.84 3.01
N CYS A 64 -10.96 -5.43 4.18
CA CYS A 64 -11.91 -6.32 4.83
C CYS A 64 -12.57 -5.63 6.03
N PRO A 65 -13.86 -5.91 6.30
CA PRO A 65 -14.50 -5.54 7.56
C PRO A 65 -13.79 -6.18 8.76
N ASP A 66 -14.12 -5.69 9.95
CA ASP A 66 -13.63 -6.27 11.19
C ASP A 66 -13.98 -7.76 11.31
N GLY A 67 -13.05 -8.55 11.86
CA GLY A 67 -13.19 -10.00 11.99
C GLY A 67 -12.69 -10.83 10.79
N LEU A 68 -12.46 -10.19 9.64
CA LEU A 68 -11.94 -10.84 8.44
C LEU A 68 -10.48 -10.43 8.18
N LYS A 69 -9.76 -11.20 7.35
CA LYS A 69 -8.42 -10.87 6.86
C LYS A 69 -8.42 -10.91 5.33
N LEU A 70 -7.71 -9.98 4.72
CA LEU A 70 -7.50 -9.96 3.27
C LEU A 70 -6.51 -11.08 2.91
N LEU A 71 -6.87 -11.86 1.89
CA LEU A 71 -6.05 -12.92 1.35
C LEU A 71 -4.87 -12.34 0.56
N SER A 72 -3.88 -13.17 0.23
CA SER A 72 -2.67 -12.77 -0.51
C SER A 72 -2.95 -12.29 -1.93
N ASP A 73 -4.11 -12.63 -2.50
CA ASP A 73 -4.58 -12.12 -3.78
C ASP A 73 -4.93 -10.62 -3.73
N GLY A 74 -5.09 -10.05 -2.53
CA GLY A 74 -5.46 -8.66 -2.33
C GLY A 74 -6.91 -8.32 -2.70
N LEU A 75 -7.77 -9.33 -2.90
CA LEU A 75 -9.15 -9.18 -3.38
C LEU A 75 -10.18 -9.81 -2.44
N MET A 76 -9.87 -11.01 -1.92
CA MET A 76 -10.80 -11.84 -1.16
C MET A 76 -10.58 -11.71 0.35
N CYS A 77 -11.66 -11.68 1.12
CA CYS A 77 -11.61 -11.69 2.58
C CYS A 77 -12.03 -13.06 3.10
N VAL A 78 -11.30 -13.54 4.11
CA VAL A 78 -11.57 -14.82 4.79
C VAL A 78 -11.64 -14.61 6.29
N GLU A 79 -12.33 -15.50 7.01
CA GLU A 79 -12.41 -15.45 8.46
C GLU A 79 -11.02 -15.70 9.05
N LYS A 80 -10.64 -14.93 10.07
CA LYS A 80 -9.32 -15.10 10.73
C LYS A 80 -9.13 -16.52 11.27
N ASP A 81 -10.20 -17.15 11.74
CA ASP A 81 -10.16 -18.50 12.32
C ASP A 81 -9.99 -19.59 11.26
N SER A 82 -10.38 -19.32 10.01
CA SER A 82 -10.14 -20.21 8.87
C SER A 82 -8.69 -20.20 8.37
N ILE A 83 -7.86 -19.26 8.85
CA ILE A 83 -6.42 -19.22 8.51
C ILE A 83 -5.61 -20.19 9.37
N HIS A 84 -6.16 -20.73 10.46
CA HIS A 84 -5.48 -21.80 11.22
C HIS A 84 -5.47 -23.16 10.50
N SER A 85 -6.20 -23.29 9.39
CA SER A 85 -6.26 -24.48 8.54
C SER A 85 -5.84 -24.22 7.09
N ILE A 86 -5.45 -22.97 6.75
CA ILE A 86 -4.85 -22.58 5.46
C ILE A 86 -3.49 -21.88 5.65
N ASP A 87 -2.94 -21.84 6.86
CA ASP A 87 -1.49 -21.92 7.04
C ASP A 87 -1.23 -23.33 7.56
N GLY A 88 -0.98 -24.25 6.63
CA GLY A 88 -0.20 -25.43 6.99
C GLY A 88 1.14 -24.90 7.49
N ASP A 89 1.47 -25.22 8.74
CA ASP A 89 2.76 -25.05 9.38
C ASP A 89 3.87 -24.50 8.46
N GLU A 90 4.08 -23.19 8.47
CA GLU A 90 5.44 -22.65 8.32
C GLU A 90 6.08 -22.50 9.71
N GLU A 91 5.87 -23.52 10.55
CA GLU A 91 6.75 -23.88 11.67
C GLU A 91 7.50 -25.20 11.37
N ASN A 92 7.74 -25.50 10.10
CA ASN A 92 8.94 -26.26 9.75
C ASN A 92 10.03 -25.25 9.39
N GLY A 93 11.01 -25.15 10.30
CA GLY A 93 12.31 -24.58 9.99
C GLY A 93 12.92 -25.30 8.78
N LEU A 94 12.68 -24.75 7.59
CA LEU A 94 13.55 -24.90 6.45
C LEU A 94 13.77 -23.49 5.95
N THR A 95 14.90 -22.94 6.38
CA THR A 95 15.57 -21.74 5.86
C THR A 95 15.03 -21.31 4.50
N SER A 96 14.06 -20.39 4.51
CA SER A 96 14.06 -19.31 3.52
C SER A 96 15.47 -18.76 3.58
N GLU A 97 16.27 -18.99 2.53
CA GLU A 97 17.51 -18.27 2.34
C GLU A 97 17.11 -16.82 2.04
N SER A 98 16.67 -16.12 3.10
CA SER A 98 16.69 -14.69 3.19
C SER A 98 18.15 -14.32 3.10
N THR A 99 18.68 -14.16 1.89
CA THR A 99 20.05 -13.68 1.76
C THR A 99 20.03 -12.27 2.32
N ASP A 100 20.53 -12.13 3.55
CA ASP A 100 20.67 -10.85 4.21
C ASP A 100 21.35 -9.91 3.21
N PRO A 101 20.80 -8.71 2.94
CA PRO A 101 21.41 -7.79 1.97
C PRO A 101 22.87 -7.48 2.31
N GLY A 102 23.25 -7.61 3.59
CA GLY A 102 24.65 -7.54 4.04
C GLY A 102 25.52 -8.72 3.58
N LEU A 103 24.98 -9.94 3.52
CA LEU A 103 25.71 -11.12 3.03
C LEU A 103 25.90 -11.06 1.51
N VAL A 104 24.86 -10.65 0.75
CA VAL A 104 24.98 -10.42 -0.70
C VAL A 104 26.04 -9.36 -0.99
N ALA A 105 26.00 -8.24 -0.26
CA ALA A 105 26.99 -7.17 -0.41
C ALA A 105 28.42 -7.67 -0.11
N GLY A 106 28.57 -8.50 0.93
CA GLY A 106 29.86 -9.12 1.28
C GLY A 106 30.42 -10.01 0.16
N ILE A 107 29.58 -10.87 -0.42
CA ILE A 107 29.97 -11.76 -1.53
C ILE A 107 30.40 -10.95 -2.76
N VAL A 108 29.63 -9.93 -3.14
CA VAL A 108 29.93 -9.10 -4.32
C VAL A 108 31.25 -8.33 -4.13
N ILE A 109 31.49 -7.75 -2.96
CA ILE A 109 32.74 -7.05 -2.66
C ILE A 109 33.93 -8.01 -2.67
N GLY A 110 33.78 -9.20 -2.09
CA GLY A 110 34.83 -10.23 -2.09
C GLY A 110 35.22 -10.68 -3.49
N VAL A 111 34.24 -10.99 -4.34
CA VAL A 111 34.50 -11.48 -5.71
C VAL A 111 35.10 -10.38 -6.59
N THR A 112 34.61 -9.14 -6.48
CA THR A 112 35.14 -8.02 -7.27
C THR A 112 36.56 -7.63 -6.88
N SER A 113 36.86 -7.57 -5.57
CA SER A 113 38.21 -7.25 -5.08
C SER A 113 39.24 -8.34 -5.44
N LEU A 114 38.89 -9.61 -5.29
CA LEU A 114 39.75 -10.73 -5.67
C LEU A 114 40.00 -10.75 -7.19
N GLY A 115 38.97 -10.51 -7.99
CA GLY A 115 39.09 -10.41 -9.45
C GLY A 115 40.02 -9.28 -9.89
N LEU A 116 39.92 -8.10 -9.28
CA LEU A 116 40.81 -6.97 -9.56
C LEU A 116 42.26 -7.26 -9.17
N LEU A 117 42.49 -7.90 -8.03
CA LEU A 117 43.83 -8.31 -7.60
C LEU A 117 44.44 -9.33 -8.55
N LEU A 118 43.67 -10.33 -8.99
CA LEU A 118 44.12 -11.32 -9.95
C LEU A 118 44.42 -10.69 -11.31
N LEU A 119 43.57 -9.78 -11.80
CA LEU A 119 43.82 -9.05 -13.05
C LEU A 119 45.09 -8.19 -12.96
N ALA A 120 45.31 -7.51 -11.84
CA ALA A 120 46.53 -6.72 -11.62
C ALA A 120 47.77 -7.61 -11.57
N LEU A 121 47.71 -8.77 -10.91
CA LEU A 121 48.81 -9.73 -10.86
C LEU A 121 49.12 -10.31 -12.25
N VAL A 122 48.09 -10.71 -13.01
CA VAL A 122 48.26 -11.20 -14.39
C VAL A 122 48.84 -10.11 -15.27
N ALA A 123 48.34 -8.88 -15.17
CA ALA A 123 48.91 -7.74 -15.89
C ALA A 123 50.39 -7.56 -15.54
N VAL A 124 50.76 -7.53 -14.26
CA VAL A 124 52.17 -7.42 -13.84
C VAL A 124 53.03 -8.57 -14.36
N LEU A 125 52.50 -9.79 -14.41
CA LEU A 125 53.23 -10.94 -14.96
C LEU A 125 53.34 -10.93 -16.50
N CYS A 126 52.37 -10.33 -17.21
CA CYS A 126 52.40 -10.19 -18.67
C CYS A 126 53.15 -8.94 -19.15
N TYR A 127 53.29 -7.92 -18.30
CA TYR A 127 54.03 -6.68 -18.56
C TYR A 127 55.47 -6.70 -18.03
N ARG A 128 55.89 -7.80 -17.40
CA ARG A 128 57.28 -8.09 -17.03
C ARG A 128 57.90 -9.05 -18.03
#